data_AF-A0A3P7KJH3-F1
#
_entry.id   AF-A0A3P7KJH3-F1
#
_cell.length_a   1.000
_cell.length_b   1.000
_cell.length_c   1.000
_cell.angle_alpha   90.00
_cell.angle_beta   90.00
_cell.angle_gamma   90.00
#
_symmetry.space_group_name_H-M   'P 1'
#
loop_
_entity.id
_entity.type
_entity.pdbx_description
1 polymer ?
#
loop_
_entity_poly.entity_id
_entity_poly.type
_entity_poly.pdbx_seq_one_letter_code
_entity_poly.pdbx_strand_id
1 'polypeptide(L)'
;MEEPNIAKAKQQNKASGCDVSPILNEMDKQTSPPTFHRTNKFTSVFQSIVDSYGIANYREVNPAPYTIITFPFLFAVMFADAAHGLILFLAGVYTLLIQMIIIDDNKLFFQIFNTFFGGRYIIVMMGLFSIYTGILYNDAFAKSFNVFGSSWVNPYK
;
A
#
# COMPACT_ATOMS: atom_id res chain seq x y z
N MET A 1 -15.63 15.82 11.80
CA MET A 1 -15.36 14.54 12.51
C MET A 1 -14.39 14.69 13.70
N GLU A 2 -13.85 15.89 13.97
CA GLU A 2 -13.14 16.18 15.22
C GLU A 2 -14.11 16.50 16.38
N GLU A 3 -15.32 16.98 16.10
CA GLU A 3 -16.36 17.27 17.09
C GLU A 3 -16.58 16.19 18.17
N PRO A 4 -16.71 14.88 17.84
CA PRO A 4 -16.91 13.85 18.87
C PRO A 4 -15.69 13.64 19.78
N ASN A 5 -14.46 13.91 19.30
CA ASN A 5 -13.25 13.80 20.11
C ASN A 5 -13.01 15.07 20.93
N ILE A 6 -13.34 16.24 20.39
CA ILE A 6 -13.26 17.53 21.10
C ILE A 6 -14.28 17.56 22.24
N ALA A 7 -15.50 17.04 22.03
CA ALA A 7 -16.51 16.91 23.08
C ALA A 7 -16.03 16.00 24.23
N LYS A 8 -15.38 14.88 23.90
CA LYS A 8 -14.76 13.99 24.90
C LYS A 8 -13.63 14.69 25.67
N ALA A 9 -12.77 15.45 25.00
CA ALA A 9 -11.71 16.20 25.66
C ALA A 9 -12.26 17.28 26.63
N LYS A 10 -13.35 17.97 26.24
CA LYS A 10 -14.04 18.91 27.13
C LYS A 10 -14.64 18.22 28.35
N GLN A 11 -15.17 17.00 28.19
CA GLN A 11 -15.72 16.20 29.29
C GLN A 11 -14.63 15.66 30.22
N GLN A 12 -13.47 15.26 29.68
CA GLN A 12 -12.30 14.85 30.47
C GLN A 12 -11.74 16.00 31.31
N ASN A 13 -11.65 17.21 30.75
CA ASN A 13 -11.19 18.39 31.48
C ASN A 13 -12.10 18.71 32.68
N LYS A 14 -13.42 18.61 32.49
CA LYS A 14 -14.40 18.71 33.59
C LYS A 14 -14.23 17.63 34.67
N ALA A 15 -13.86 16.41 34.28
CA ALA A 15 -13.59 15.34 35.23
C ALA A 15 -12.26 15.51 35.99
N SER A 16 -11.29 16.27 35.43
CA SER A 16 -10.00 16.56 36.07
C SER A 16 -10.06 17.61 37.18
N GLY A 17 -11.23 18.20 37.46
CA GLY A 17 -11.40 19.19 38.55
C GLY A 17 -10.74 20.54 38.29
N CYS A 18 -10.29 20.81 37.06
CA CYS A 18 -9.86 22.14 36.65
C CYS A 18 -11.06 23.08 36.57
N ASP A 19 -11.00 24.20 37.28
CA ASP A 19 -12.05 25.23 37.33
C ASP A 19 -12.16 26.02 36.00
N VAL A 20 -11.15 25.93 35.14
CA VAL A 20 -11.11 26.65 33.86
C VAL A 20 -11.84 25.85 32.79
N SER A 21 -12.90 26.43 32.23
CA SER A 21 -13.62 25.83 31.10
C SER A 21 -12.78 25.90 29.80
N PRO A 22 -12.64 24.79 29.05
CA PRO A 22 -11.90 24.79 27.79
C PRO A 22 -12.60 25.66 26.74
N ILE A 23 -11.90 26.68 26.26
CA ILE A 23 -12.38 27.61 25.24
C ILE A 23 -12.05 27.03 23.86
N LEU A 24 -13.08 26.85 23.03
CA LEU A 24 -12.93 26.51 21.61
C LEU A 24 -13.63 27.59 20.82
N ASN A 25 -12.87 28.35 20.03
CA ASN A 25 -13.41 29.35 19.14
C ASN A 25 -13.22 28.90 17.70
N GLU A 26 -14.33 28.68 16.99
CA GLU A 26 -14.30 28.46 15.55
C GLU A 26 -14.17 29.83 14.87
N MET A 27 -13.13 29.98 14.05
CA MET A 27 -12.86 31.21 13.32
C MET A 27 -12.99 30.93 11.83
N ASP A 28 -13.67 31.81 11.12
CA ASP A 28 -13.70 31.77 9.66
C ASP A 28 -12.32 32.11 9.10
N LYS A 29 -11.71 31.16 8.40
CA LYS A 29 -10.39 31.34 7.75
C LYS A 29 -10.56 31.49 6.24
N GLN A 30 -9.84 32.44 5.67
CA GLN A 30 -9.77 32.68 4.22
C GLN A 30 -8.68 31.84 3.52
N THR A 31 -7.87 31.10 4.28
CA THR A 31 -6.80 30.25 3.74
C THR A 31 -7.30 28.83 3.47
N SER A 32 -6.75 28.19 2.43
CA SER A 32 -7.04 26.79 2.13
C SER A 32 -6.59 25.88 3.28
N PRO A 33 -7.48 25.06 3.86
CA PRO A 33 -7.13 24.14 4.93
C PRO A 33 -6.22 23.00 4.42
N PRO A 34 -5.50 22.31 5.32
CA PRO A 34 -4.63 21.20 4.93
C PRO A 34 -5.42 20.00 4.41
N THR A 35 -4.79 19.24 3.52
CA THR A 35 -5.33 17.98 2.99
C THR A 35 -4.98 16.84 3.95
N PHE A 36 -5.98 16.02 4.28
CA PHE A 36 -5.80 14.83 5.11
C PHE A 36 -6.54 13.64 4.51
N HIS A 37 -5.80 12.59 4.17
CA HIS A 37 -6.35 11.34 3.68
C HIS A 37 -6.35 10.28 4.78
N ARG A 38 -7.51 9.65 4.98
CA ARG A 38 -7.64 8.55 5.94
C ARG A 38 -7.16 7.28 5.29
N THR A 39 -6.05 6.75 5.80
CA THR A 39 -5.45 5.53 5.30
C THR A 39 -5.58 4.39 6.31
N ASN A 40 -5.71 3.18 5.80
CA ASN A 40 -5.56 1.95 6.58
C ASN A 40 -4.13 1.43 6.38
N LYS A 41 -3.70 0.42 7.15
CA LYS A 41 -2.38 -0.23 7.03
C LYS A 41 -2.05 -0.66 5.59
N PHE A 42 -3.07 -1.02 4.81
CA PHE A 42 -2.92 -1.38 3.40
C PHE A 42 -2.76 -0.16 2.49
N THR A 43 -3.66 0.83 2.59
CA THR A 43 -3.66 1.99 1.69
C THR A 43 -2.61 3.04 2.05
N SER A 44 -2.05 2.99 3.26
CA SER A 44 -1.02 3.92 3.71
C SER A 44 0.22 3.88 2.82
N VAL A 45 0.61 2.70 2.35
CA VAL A 45 1.81 2.53 1.52
C VAL A 45 1.62 3.20 0.16
N PHE A 46 0.48 2.97 -0.49
CA PHE A 46 0.15 3.59 -1.78
C PHE A 46 0.00 5.10 -1.65
N GLN A 47 -0.60 5.56 -0.55
CA GLN A 47 -0.70 6.99 -0.25
C GLN A 47 0.68 7.62 -0.07
N SER A 48 1.59 6.96 0.67
CA SER A 48 2.96 7.47 0.85
C SER A 48 3.71 7.60 -0.48
N ILE A 49 3.47 6.72 -1.46
CA ILE A 49 4.07 6.83 -2.80
C ILE A 49 3.51 8.04 -3.56
N VAL A 50 2.20 8.22 -3.52
CA VAL A 50 1.53 9.38 -4.15
C VAL A 50 1.99 10.69 -3.51
N ASP A 51 1.99 10.76 -2.18
CA ASP A 51 2.36 11.95 -1.43
C ASP A 51 3.84 12.32 -1.62
N SER A 52 4.70 11.33 -1.92
CA SER A 52 6.11 11.56 -2.24
C SER A 52 6.31 12.34 -3.55
N TYR A 53 5.35 12.25 -4.49
CA TYR A 53 5.37 13.07 -5.70
C TYR A 53 4.85 14.49 -5.42
N GLY A 54 3.79 14.60 -4.63
CA GLY A 54 3.24 15.87 -4.21
C GLY A 54 1.96 15.70 -3.41
N ILE A 55 1.70 16.63 -2.50
CA ILE A 55 0.47 16.64 -1.69
C ILE A 55 -0.65 17.25 -2.54
N ALA A 56 -1.78 16.56 -2.62
CA ALA A 56 -2.97 17.03 -3.34
C ALA A 56 -3.58 18.28 -2.69
N ASN A 57 -4.21 19.15 -3.49
CA ASN A 57 -4.90 20.32 -2.97
C ASN A 57 -6.12 19.93 -2.14
N TYR A 58 -6.59 20.88 -1.32
CA TYR A 58 -7.76 20.66 -0.49
C TYR A 58 -8.99 20.32 -1.35
N ARG A 59 -9.62 19.17 -1.06
CA ARG A 59 -10.76 18.61 -1.81
C ARG A 59 -10.47 18.24 -3.27
N GLU A 60 -9.21 18.04 -3.63
CA GLU A 60 -8.82 17.43 -4.91
C GLU A 60 -9.05 15.91 -4.90
N VAL A 61 -9.21 15.32 -6.09
CA VAL A 61 -9.36 13.87 -6.25
C VAL A 61 -8.05 13.17 -5.88
N ASN A 62 -8.11 12.25 -4.92
CA ASN A 62 -6.95 11.45 -4.54
C ASN A 62 -6.66 10.40 -5.63
N PRO A 63 -5.44 10.35 -6.22
CA PRO A 63 -5.09 9.33 -7.19
C PRO A 63 -4.75 7.97 -6.55
N ALA A 64 -4.48 7.90 -5.24
CA ALA A 64 -4.05 6.70 -4.55
C ALA A 64 -4.98 5.47 -4.73
N PRO A 65 -6.31 5.59 -4.75
CA PRO A 65 -7.18 4.44 -5.01
C PRO A 65 -6.94 3.78 -6.37
N TYR A 66 -6.59 4.55 -7.39
CA TYR A 66 -6.28 4.02 -8.72
C TYR A 66 -4.90 3.36 -8.72
N THR A 67 -3.92 3.99 -8.06
CA THR A 67 -2.55 3.46 -8.01
C THR A 67 -2.46 2.12 -7.28
N ILE A 68 -3.40 1.79 -6.38
CA ILE A 68 -3.46 0.47 -5.72
C ILE A 68 -3.44 -0.69 -6.72
N ILE A 69 -4.13 -0.54 -7.86
CA ILE A 69 -4.25 -1.59 -8.88
C ILE A 69 -3.34 -1.31 -10.07
N THR A 70 -3.33 -0.08 -10.57
CA THR A 70 -2.60 0.23 -11.80
C THR A 70 -1.09 0.13 -11.63
N PHE A 71 -0.55 0.51 -10.47
CA PHE A 71 0.90 0.46 -10.24
C PHE A 71 1.43 -0.99 -10.21
N PRO A 72 0.90 -1.91 -9.39
CA PRO A 72 1.33 -3.31 -9.41
C PRO A 72 1.05 -4.02 -10.75
N PHE A 73 -0.03 -3.66 -11.44
CA PHE A 73 -0.34 -4.23 -12.74
C PHE A 73 0.66 -3.81 -13.83
N LEU A 74 0.99 -2.51 -13.90
CA LEU A 74 2.01 -2.02 -14.85
C LEU A 74 3.38 -2.63 -14.55
N PHE A 75 3.74 -2.77 -13.27
CA PHE A 75 4.94 -3.52 -12.86
C PHE A 75 4.90 -4.96 -13.40
N ALA A 76 3.77 -5.66 -13.26
CA ALA A 76 3.62 -7.05 -13.68
C ALA A 76 3.72 -7.25 -15.19
N VAL A 77 3.30 -6.28 -16.00
CA VAL A 77 3.48 -6.34 -17.46
C VAL A 77 4.96 -6.25 -17.84
N MET A 78 5.74 -5.45 -17.10
CA MET A 78 7.19 -5.31 -17.31
C MET A 78 7.99 -6.49 -16.73
N PHE A 79 7.52 -7.07 -15.63
CA PHE A 79 8.14 -8.18 -14.90
C PHE A 79 7.29 -9.45 -15.02
N ALA A 80 6.90 -9.81 -16.24
CA ALA A 80 5.97 -10.90 -16.53
C ALA A 80 6.66 -12.27 -16.59
N ASP A 81 7.05 -12.81 -15.43
CA ASP A 81 7.59 -14.16 -15.29
C ASP A 81 6.92 -14.86 -14.10
N ALA A 82 6.29 -16.00 -14.35
CA ALA A 82 5.50 -16.68 -13.32
C ALA A 82 6.37 -17.20 -12.15
N ALA A 83 7.61 -17.63 -12.41
CA ALA A 83 8.51 -18.12 -11.38
C ALA A 83 9.16 -16.99 -10.58
N HIS A 84 9.64 -15.94 -11.25
CA HIS A 84 10.19 -14.79 -10.53
C HIS A 84 9.11 -14.04 -9.75
N GLY A 85 7.89 -13.94 -10.30
CA GLY A 85 6.72 -13.44 -9.60
C GLY A 85 6.36 -14.27 -8.37
N LEU A 86 6.48 -15.60 -8.44
CA LEU A 86 6.27 -16.50 -7.29
C LEU A 86 7.30 -16.25 -6.18
N ILE A 87 8.58 -16.10 -6.53
CA ILE A 87 9.65 -15.78 -5.55
C ILE A 87 9.35 -14.44 -4.86
N LEU A 88 8.96 -13.43 -5.63
CA LEU A 88 8.66 -12.09 -5.12
C LEU A 88 7.40 -12.09 -4.23
N PHE A 89 6.38 -12.86 -4.61
CA PHE A 89 5.19 -13.09 -3.80
C PHE A 89 5.52 -13.77 -2.48
N LEU A 90 6.31 -14.86 -2.51
CA LEU A 90 6.74 -15.58 -1.30
C LEU A 90 7.57 -14.69 -0.37
N ALA A 91 8.49 -13.88 -0.92
CA ALA A 91 9.28 -12.93 -0.14
C ALA A 91 8.39 -11.85 0.52
N GLY A 92 7.37 -11.36 -0.19
CA GLY A 92 6.39 -10.42 0.35
C GLY A 92 5.55 -11.04 1.49
N VAL A 93 5.05 -12.26 1.29
CA VAL A 93 4.28 -13.00 2.30
C VAL A 93 5.14 -13.31 3.54
N TYR A 94 6.40 -13.71 3.34
CA TYR A 94 7.35 -13.92 4.43
C TYR A 94 7.51 -12.66 5.29
N THR A 95 7.64 -11.50 4.66
CA THR A 95 7.72 -10.21 5.35
C THR A 95 6.44 -9.86 6.13
N LEU A 96 5.26 -10.22 5.60
CA LEU A 96 3.99 -10.05 6.31
C LEU A 96 3.87 -10.95 7.54
N LEU A 97 4.33 -12.20 7.46
CA LEU A 97 4.28 -13.14 8.59
C LEU A 97 5.18 -12.70 9.73
N ILE A 98 6.41 -12.26 9.40
CA ILE A 98 7.39 -11.82 10.40
C ILE A 98 7.01 -10.46 11.00
N GLN A 99 6.08 -9.71 10.39
CA GLN A 99 5.64 -8.43 10.93
C GLN A 99 5.20 -8.52 12.41
N MET A 100 4.60 -9.65 12.81
CA MET A 100 4.13 -9.85 14.19
C MET A 100 5.28 -9.98 15.19
N ILE A 101 6.46 -10.39 14.74
CA ILE A 101 7.65 -10.60 15.58
C ILE A 101 8.52 -9.33 15.61
N ILE A 102 8.62 -8.60 14.48
CA ILE A 102 9.55 -7.45 14.34
C ILE A 102 9.02 -6.15 14.97
N ILE A 103 7.70 -5.94 15.00
CA ILE A 103 7.11 -4.66 15.43
C ILE A 103 7.41 -4.33 16.90
N ASP A 104 7.61 -5.34 17.77
CA ASP A 104 7.86 -5.13 19.20
C ASP A 104 9.30 -4.70 19.53
N ASP A 105 10.27 -4.95 18.65
CA ASP A 105 11.67 -4.96 19.08
C ASP A 105 12.42 -3.64 18.81
N ASN A 106 11.82 -2.63 18.17
CA ASN A 106 12.43 -1.32 17.87
C ASN A 106 13.89 -1.40 17.35
N LYS A 107 14.27 -2.54 16.75
CA LYS A 107 15.64 -2.76 16.31
C LYS A 107 15.85 -1.90 15.09
N LEU A 108 16.87 -1.06 15.17
CA LEU A 108 17.45 -0.27 14.09
C LEU A 108 17.89 -1.20 12.96
N PHE A 109 16.94 -1.73 12.20
CA PHE A 109 17.24 -2.34 10.91
C PHE A 109 17.83 -1.27 10.00
N PHE A 110 18.72 -1.68 9.10
CA PHE A 110 19.22 -0.82 8.03
C PHE A 110 18.06 -0.06 7.36
N GLN A 111 18.24 1.22 7.09
CA GLN A 111 17.21 2.11 6.54
C GLN A 111 16.51 1.52 5.30
N ILE A 112 17.28 0.83 4.45
CA ILE A 112 16.76 0.12 3.26
C ILE A 112 15.72 -0.93 3.65
N PHE A 113 16.01 -1.79 4.62
CA PHE A 113 15.11 -2.87 5.02
C PHE A 113 13.82 -2.33 5.64
N ASN A 114 13.91 -1.21 6.38
CA ASN A 114 12.73 -0.53 6.91
C ASN A 114 11.81 0.00 5.79
N THR A 115 12.38 0.55 4.72
CA THR A 115 11.62 0.98 3.54
C THR A 115 10.91 -0.21 2.87
N PHE A 116 11.59 -1.34 2.68
CA PHE A 116 10.98 -2.56 2.13
C PHE A 116 9.85 -3.09 3.02
N PHE A 117 10.03 -3.06 4.34
CA PHE A 117 9.02 -3.48 5.31
C PHE A 117 7.79 -2.54 5.31
N GLY A 118 8.01 -1.24 5.13
CA GLY A 118 6.96 -0.26 4.85
C GLY A 118 6.19 -0.60 3.56
N GLY A 119 6.90 -1.07 2.53
CA GLY A 119 6.40 -1.48 1.22
C GLY A 119 5.71 -2.84 1.13
N ARG A 120 5.61 -3.61 2.21
CA ARG A 120 5.24 -5.05 2.18
C ARG A 120 3.97 -5.40 1.41
N TYR A 121 2.92 -4.59 1.51
CA TYR A 121 1.65 -4.86 0.79
C TYR A 121 1.79 -4.68 -0.72
N ILE A 122 2.65 -3.75 -1.17
CA ILE A 122 2.89 -3.51 -2.59
C ILE A 122 3.69 -4.66 -3.18
N ILE A 123 4.70 -5.17 -2.47
CA ILE A 123 5.51 -6.32 -2.91
C ILE A 123 4.62 -7.55 -3.15
N VAL A 124 3.68 -7.83 -2.24
CA VAL A 124 2.74 -8.94 -2.40
C VAL A 124 1.84 -8.75 -3.61
N MET A 125 1.27 -7.55 -3.80
CA MET A 125 0.45 -7.24 -4.98
C MET A 125 1.25 -7.37 -6.29
N MET A 126 2.47 -6.85 -6.32
CA MET A 126 3.37 -6.93 -7.49
C MET A 126 3.69 -8.38 -7.86
N GLY A 127 4.00 -9.23 -6.87
CA GLY A 127 4.24 -10.65 -7.10
C GLY A 127 2.99 -11.37 -7.62
N LEU A 128 1.81 -11.09 -7.05
CA LEU A 128 0.56 -11.73 -7.47
C LEU A 128 0.19 -11.37 -8.91
N PHE A 129 0.28 -10.09 -9.29
CA PHE A 129 0.02 -9.68 -10.67
C PHE A 129 1.08 -10.22 -11.64
N SER A 130 2.35 -10.29 -11.23
CA SER A 130 3.45 -10.86 -12.03
C SER A 130 3.25 -12.35 -12.33
N ILE A 131 2.73 -13.12 -11.36
CA ILE A 131 2.33 -14.52 -11.60
C ILE A 131 1.21 -14.60 -12.63
N TYR A 132 0.19 -13.73 -12.50
CA TYR A 132 -0.93 -13.69 -13.44
C TYR A 132 -0.47 -13.37 -14.87
N THR A 133 0.34 -12.33 -15.07
CA THR A 133 0.86 -11.96 -16.39
C THR A 133 1.88 -12.98 -16.92
N GLY A 134 2.72 -13.56 -16.07
CA GLY A 134 3.66 -14.62 -16.46
C GLY A 134 2.97 -15.89 -16.95
N ILE A 135 1.87 -16.29 -16.32
CA ILE A 135 1.03 -17.40 -16.81
C ILE A 135 0.39 -17.03 -18.15
N LEU A 136 -0.09 -15.79 -18.30
CA LEU A 136 -0.65 -15.30 -19.55
C LEU A 136 0.37 -15.29 -20.70
N TYR A 137 1.63 -14.96 -20.40
CA TYR A 137 2.74 -15.00 -21.37
C TYR A 137 3.30 -16.39 -21.61
N ASN A 138 2.87 -17.38 -20.81
CA ASN A 138 3.39 -18.74 -20.85
C ASN A 138 4.93 -18.79 -20.70
N ASP A 139 5.44 -18.07 -19.71
CA ASP A 139 6.86 -18.05 -19.37
C ASP A 139 7.08 -18.21 -17.86
N ALA A 140 7.91 -19.20 -17.51
CA ALA A 140 8.55 -19.28 -16.21
C ALA A 140 10.00 -19.74 -16.36
N PHE A 141 10.94 -18.98 -15.78
CA PHE A 141 12.38 -19.26 -15.91
C PHE A 141 12.85 -19.45 -17.36
N ALA A 142 12.31 -18.65 -18.29
CA ALA A 142 12.58 -18.75 -19.73
C ALA A 142 12.18 -20.11 -20.36
N LYS A 143 11.18 -20.78 -19.76
CA LYS A 143 10.59 -22.03 -20.26
C LYS A 143 9.09 -21.87 -20.41
N SER A 144 8.59 -22.29 -21.56
CA SER A 144 7.15 -22.36 -21.83
C SER A 144 6.55 -23.67 -21.35
N PHE A 145 5.32 -23.61 -20.85
CA PHE A 145 4.56 -24.79 -20.46
C PHE A 145 3.54 -25.14 -21.54
N ASN A 146 3.31 -26.44 -21.73
CA ASN A 146 2.28 -26.92 -22.63
C ASN A 146 1.11 -27.51 -21.82
N VAL A 147 0.29 -26.64 -21.22
CA VAL A 147 -0.79 -27.05 -20.32
C VAL A 147 -2.01 -27.60 -21.08
N PHE A 148 -2.33 -27.04 -22.25
CA PHE A 148 -3.54 -27.36 -23.02
C PHE A 148 -3.28 -28.09 -24.34
N GLY A 149 -2.02 -28.41 -24.65
CA GLY A 149 -1.63 -28.91 -25.96
C GLY A 149 -1.29 -27.78 -26.95
N SER A 150 -0.52 -28.10 -27.98
CA SER A 150 -0.23 -27.17 -29.06
C SER A 150 -1.37 -27.17 -30.06
N SER A 151 -1.90 -25.99 -30.40
CA SER A 151 -2.80 -25.81 -31.54
C SER A 151 -2.07 -25.98 -32.89
N TRP A 152 -0.74 -25.86 -32.86
CA TRP A 152 0.11 -26.01 -34.04
C TRP A 152 0.45 -27.48 -34.29
N VAL A 153 0.14 -27.94 -35.49
CA VAL A 153 0.51 -29.27 -36.01
C VAL A 153 1.68 -29.09 -36.97
N ASN A 154 2.74 -29.89 -36.83
CA ASN A 154 3.85 -29.89 -37.78
C ASN A 154 3.44 -30.68 -39.04
N PRO A 155 3.40 -30.06 -40.24
CA PRO A 155 3.01 -30.74 -41.47
C PRO A 155 4.06 -31.71 -42.02
N TYR A 156 5.26 -31.75 -41.44
CA TYR A 156 6.38 -32.60 -41.88
C TYR A 156 6.68 -33.79 -40.96
N LYS A 157 5.72 -34.17 -40.10
CA LYS A 157 5.83 -35.33 -39.21
C LYS A 157 4.83 -36.41 -39.59
#